data_AF-A0A9N8M190-F1
#
_entry.id   AF-A0A9N8M190-F1
#
_cell.length_a   1.000
_cell.length_b   1.000
_cell.length_c   1.000
_cell.angle_alpha   90.00
_cell.angle_beta   90.00
_cell.angle_gamma   90.00
#
_symmetry.space_group_name_H-M   'P 1'
#
loop_
_entity.id
_entity.type
_entity.pdbx_description
1 polymer ?
#
loop_
_entity_poly.entity_id
_entity_poly.type
_entity_poly.pdbx_seq_one_letter_code
_entity_poly.pdbx_strand_id
1 'polypeptide(L)'
;MLWALIVSTIGTFCITATMAEVAAVWVSPGGPYHHTYLFAPPRSKRSLSFAAGCSNTAGWWAITATASSIGGEHVTGIISLLNPAYVLQRWHHPGSQGPLAFSQATSSFGSWRIERVANRIGHPAGVVWMLGLVQSDFGLPASDGVLHIVEEMPCPHINAPRAMLLAVAIGASSSFIMPPPSPTWKRS
;
A
#
# COMPACT_ATOMS: atom_id res chain seq x y z
N MET A 1 -2.04 -8.05 -12.78
CA MET A 1 -2.44 -6.69 -12.48
C MET A 1 -3.91 -6.74 -12.15
N LEU A 2 -4.78 -7.02 -13.13
CA LEU A 2 -6.23 -6.91 -12.97
C LEU A 2 -6.86 -7.71 -11.80
N TRP A 3 -6.63 -9.02 -11.69
CA TRP A 3 -7.29 -9.83 -10.63
C TRP A 3 -6.91 -9.43 -9.21
N ALA A 4 -5.62 -9.22 -8.95
CA ALA A 4 -5.14 -8.77 -7.65
C ALA A 4 -5.61 -7.33 -7.34
N LEU A 5 -5.66 -6.45 -8.35
CA LEU A 5 -6.24 -5.11 -8.19
C LEU A 5 -7.72 -5.16 -7.84
N ILE A 6 -8.51 -6.01 -8.49
CA ILE A 6 -9.94 -6.17 -8.18
C ILE A 6 -10.11 -6.68 -6.74
N VAL A 7 -9.40 -7.74 -6.36
CA VAL A 7 -9.51 -8.34 -5.03
C VAL A 7 -9.07 -7.37 -3.94
N SER A 8 -7.94 -6.68 -4.12
CA SER A 8 -7.44 -5.68 -3.17
C SER A 8 -8.31 -4.43 -3.12
N THR A 9 -8.82 -3.94 -4.26
CA THR A 9 -9.73 -2.78 -4.27
C THR A 9 -10.99 -3.07 -3.47
N ILE A 10 -11.60 -4.25 -3.67
CA ILE A 10 -12.79 -4.67 -2.92
C ILE A 10 -12.46 -4.82 -1.42
N GLY A 11 -11.34 -5.47 -1.09
CA GLY A 11 -10.89 -5.64 0.30
C GLY A 11 -10.64 -4.31 1.00
N THR A 12 -9.91 -3.40 0.35
CA THR A 12 -9.64 -2.05 0.82
C THR A 12 -10.92 -1.25 1.01
N PHE A 13 -11.85 -1.32 0.06
CA PHE A 13 -13.15 -0.63 0.17
C PHE A 13 -13.97 -1.15 1.34
N CYS A 14 -13.95 -2.46 1.59
CA CYS A 14 -14.62 -3.08 2.73
C CYS A 14 -14.02 -2.61 4.06
N ILE A 15 -12.69 -2.63 4.19
CA ILE A 15 -11.98 -2.14 5.39
C ILE A 15 -12.29 -0.66 5.63
N THR A 16 -12.21 0.17 4.58
CA THR A 16 -12.50 1.60 4.70
C THR A 16 -13.97 1.87 4.99
N ALA A 17 -14.91 1.09 4.44
CA ALA A 17 -16.32 1.20 4.76
C ALA A 17 -16.58 0.89 6.24
N THR A 18 -15.98 -0.17 6.79
CA THR A 18 -16.07 -0.47 8.24
C THR A 18 -15.47 0.65 9.07
N MET A 19 -14.31 1.19 8.66
CA MET A 19 -13.70 2.32 9.36
C MET A 19 -14.56 3.58 9.29
N ALA A 20 -15.21 3.83 8.15
CA ALA A 20 -16.12 4.95 7.94
C ALA A 20 -17.38 4.83 8.82
N GLU A 21 -17.95 3.63 8.98
CA GLU A 21 -19.06 3.39 9.90
C GLU A 21 -18.68 3.68 11.35
N VAL A 22 -17.50 3.23 11.77
CA VAL A 22 -16.98 3.50 13.12
C VAL A 22 -16.72 5.01 13.31
N ALA A 23 -16.12 5.66 12.32
CA ALA A 23 -15.83 7.09 12.34
C ALA A 23 -17.11 7.96 12.32
N ALA A 24 -18.21 7.48 11.74
CA ALA A 24 -19.48 8.20 11.74
C ALA A 24 -20.10 8.31 13.14
N VAL A 25 -19.86 7.31 14.00
CA VAL A 25 -20.35 7.29 15.39
C VAL A 25 -19.33 7.92 16.34
N TRP A 26 -18.05 7.58 16.17
CA TRP A 26 -16.95 7.98 17.07
C TRP A 26 -15.83 8.62 16.29
N VAL A 27 -16.03 9.91 16.00
CA VAL A 27 -14.97 10.77 15.47
C VAL A 27 -13.93 10.99 16.57
N SER A 28 -12.71 10.49 16.37
CA SER A 28 -11.59 10.72 17.26
C SER A 28 -10.30 10.83 16.45
N PRO A 29 -9.41 11.79 16.75
CA PRO A 29 -8.09 11.89 16.13
C PRO A 29 -7.18 10.72 16.53
N GLY A 30 -7.58 9.93 17.53
CA GLY A 30 -6.89 8.74 17.99
C GLY A 30 -6.97 7.54 17.05
N GLY A 31 -7.46 7.69 15.82
CA GLY A 31 -7.39 6.65 14.80
C GLY A 31 -7.94 5.26 15.20
N PRO A 32 -7.47 4.19 14.56
CA PRO A 32 -7.92 2.82 14.84
C PRO A 32 -7.51 2.29 16.23
N TYR A 33 -6.49 2.86 16.89
CA TYR A 33 -6.10 2.46 18.24
C TYR A 33 -7.07 2.95 19.33
N HIS A 34 -7.69 4.12 19.12
CA HIS A 34 -8.77 4.60 19.98
C HIS A 34 -10.05 3.78 19.78
N HIS A 35 -10.41 3.47 18.54
CA HIS A 35 -11.57 2.61 18.23
C HIS A 35 -11.41 1.21 18.80
N THR A 36 -10.24 0.60 18.68
CA THR A 36 -9.96 -0.72 19.29
C THR A 36 -10.02 -0.70 20.82
N TYR A 37 -9.61 0.40 21.46
CA TYR A 37 -9.77 0.55 22.91
C TYR A 37 -11.23 0.63 23.34
N LEU A 38 -12.10 1.26 22.53
CA LEU A 38 -13.54 1.37 22.80
C LEU A 38 -14.28 0.04 22.64
N PHE A 39 -13.91 -0.77 21.64
CA PHE A 39 -14.56 -2.07 21.39
C PHE A 39 -13.97 -3.22 22.22
N ALA A 40 -12.77 -3.06 22.78
CA ALA A 40 -12.11 -4.14 23.51
C ALA A 40 -12.75 -4.41 24.89
N PRO A 41 -12.86 -5.69 25.29
CA PRO A 41 -13.38 -6.06 26.61
C PRO A 41 -12.49 -5.51 27.73
N PRO A 42 -13.07 -5.20 28.92
CA PRO A 42 -12.40 -4.40 29.97
C PRO A 42 -11.11 -5.02 30.52
N ARG A 43 -10.92 -6.33 30.35
CA ARG A 43 -9.72 -7.05 30.77
C ARG A 43 -8.53 -6.91 29.81
N SER A 44 -8.74 -6.77 28.50
CA SER A 44 -7.65 -6.77 27.50
C SER A 44 -7.50 -5.46 26.71
N LYS A 45 -8.35 -4.46 26.96
CA LYS A 45 -8.37 -3.16 26.25
C LYS A 45 -7.01 -2.47 26.10
N ARG A 46 -6.14 -2.52 27.12
CA ARG A 46 -4.80 -1.92 27.05
C ARG A 46 -3.86 -2.67 26.12
N SER A 47 -3.90 -4.00 26.14
CA SER A 47 -3.02 -4.83 25.30
C SER A 47 -3.45 -4.79 23.83
N LEU A 48 -4.77 -4.86 23.56
CA LEU A 48 -5.31 -4.78 22.20
C LEU A 48 -5.05 -3.40 21.57
N SER A 49 -5.28 -2.32 22.31
CA SER A 49 -4.99 -0.96 21.82
C SER A 49 -3.49 -0.73 21.60
N PHE A 50 -2.62 -1.29 22.46
CA PHE A 50 -1.18 -1.24 22.25
C PHE A 50 -0.75 -2.00 20.99
N ALA A 51 -1.24 -3.22 20.79
CA ALA A 51 -0.95 -4.00 19.60
C ALA A 51 -1.46 -3.32 18.32
N ALA A 52 -2.66 -2.73 18.35
CA ALA A 52 -3.21 -1.95 17.26
C ALA A 52 -2.37 -0.69 16.97
N GLY A 53 -1.95 0.02 18.02
CA GLY A 53 -1.06 1.18 17.91
C GLY A 53 0.29 0.83 17.30
N CYS A 54 0.95 -0.22 17.80
CA CYS A 54 2.22 -0.69 17.25
C CYS A 54 2.11 -1.08 15.77
N SER A 55 1.03 -1.76 15.39
CA SER A 55 0.78 -2.14 13.99
C SER A 55 0.58 -0.91 13.10
N ASN A 56 -0.15 0.09 13.59
CA ASN A 56 -0.35 1.35 12.87
C ASN A 56 0.96 2.11 12.67
N THR A 57 1.79 2.22 13.71
CA THR A 57 3.10 2.89 13.63
C THR A 57 4.05 2.15 12.69
N ALA A 58 4.11 0.82 12.77
CA ALA A 58 4.92 0.01 11.86
C ALA A 58 4.48 0.17 10.40
N GLY A 59 3.16 0.27 10.16
CA GLY A 59 2.60 0.56 8.84
C GLY A 59 3.07 1.90 8.28
N TRP A 60 2.96 2.97 9.06
CA TRP A 60 3.46 4.30 8.67
C TRP A 60 4.96 4.31 8.35
N TRP A 61 5.77 3.65 9.17
CA TRP A 61 7.21 3.54 8.94
C TRP A 61 7.54 2.77 7.65
N ALA A 62 6.83 1.66 7.39
CA ALA A 62 7.01 0.86 6.19
C ALA A 62 6.64 1.64 4.93
N ILE A 63 5.57 2.44 4.97
CA ILE A 63 5.14 3.28 3.84
C ILE A 63 6.21 4.34 3.55
N THR A 64 6.70 5.06 4.57
CA THR A 64 7.74 6.07 4.39
C THR A 64 9.02 5.46 3.83
N ALA A 65 9.47 4.32 4.38
CA ALA A 65 10.66 3.62 3.88
C ALA A 65 10.51 3.19 2.42
N THR A 66 9.31 2.74 2.02
CA THR A 66 9.03 2.36 0.62
C THR A 66 9.07 3.57 -0.30
N ALA A 67 8.41 4.68 0.07
CA ALA A 67 8.42 5.91 -0.71
C ALA A 67 9.84 6.48 -0.90
N SER A 68 10.67 6.46 0.14
CA SER A 68 12.07 6.88 0.07
C SER A 68 12.90 5.99 -0.86
N SER A 69 12.63 4.68 -0.88
CA SER A 69 13.35 3.73 -1.74
C SER A 69 13.05 3.97 -3.22
N ILE A 70 11.77 4.23 -3.57
CA ILE A 70 11.34 4.54 -4.95
C ILE A 70 12.03 5.82 -5.45
N GLY A 71 12.18 6.84 -4.59
CA GLY A 71 12.91 8.06 -4.94
C GLY A 71 14.36 7.80 -5.36
N GLY A 72 15.05 6.88 -4.67
CA GLY A 72 16.43 6.47 -5.03
C GLY A 72 16.51 5.77 -6.40
N GLU A 73 15.49 4.98 -6.77
CA GLU A 73 15.39 4.34 -8.09
C GLU A 73 15.20 5.34 -9.22
N HIS A 74 14.41 6.39 -9.01
CA HIS A 74 14.24 7.44 -10.02
C HIS A 74 15.53 8.22 -10.27
N VAL A 75 16.28 8.55 -9.21
CA VAL A 75 17.55 9.28 -9.33
C VAL A 75 18.59 8.45 -10.08
N THR A 76 18.78 7.19 -9.69
CA THR A 76 19.72 6.28 -10.38
C THR A 76 19.29 5.98 -11.82
N GLY A 77 17.98 5.88 -12.08
CA GLY A 77 17.41 5.77 -13.42
C GLY A 77 17.78 6.95 -14.31
N ILE A 78 17.62 8.19 -13.82
CA ILE A 78 18.00 9.41 -14.57
C ILE A 78 19.51 9.44 -14.85
N ILE A 79 20.33 9.10 -13.86
CA ILE A 79 21.80 9.07 -14.01
C ILE A 79 22.23 8.06 -15.09
N SER A 80 21.57 6.88 -15.14
CA SER A 80 21.85 5.86 -16.15
C SER A 80 21.50 6.31 -17.59
N LEU A 81 20.49 7.17 -17.74
CA LEU A 81 20.09 7.71 -19.04
C LEU A 81 21.03 8.83 -19.54
N LEU A 82 21.57 9.61 -18.60
CA LEU A 82 22.44 10.75 -18.92
C LEU A 82 23.89 10.36 -19.18
N ASN A 83 24.34 9.21 -18.68
CA ASN A 83 25.73 8.78 -18.82
C ASN A 83 25.83 7.29 -19.20
N PRO A 84 26.04 6.96 -20.50
CA PRO A 84 26.02 5.58 -20.98
C PRO A 84 27.17 4.70 -20.45
N ALA A 85 28.20 5.29 -19.84
CA ALA A 85 29.29 4.56 -19.18
C ALA A 85 29.05 4.31 -17.68
N TYR A 86 27.91 4.75 -17.13
CA TYR A 86 27.61 4.63 -15.71
C TYR A 86 27.19 3.19 -15.36
N VAL A 87 28.03 2.52 -14.57
CA VAL A 87 27.73 1.19 -14.02
C VAL A 87 27.04 1.35 -12.67
N LEU A 88 25.80 0.86 -12.55
CA LEU A 88 25.09 0.82 -11.27
C LEU A 88 25.85 -0.04 -10.25
N GLN A 89 26.40 0.60 -9.22
CA GLN A 89 27.06 -0.07 -8.11
C GLN A 89 26.07 -0.40 -6.99
N ARG A 90 26.30 -1.53 -6.30
CA ARG A 90 25.42 -2.06 -5.22
C ARG A 90 25.24 -1.13 -4.02
N TRP A 91 26.06 -0.09 -3.85
CA TRP A 91 25.95 0.85 -2.75
C TRP A 91 25.15 2.11 -3.11
N HIS A 92 24.89 2.37 -4.39
CA HIS A 92 23.94 3.41 -4.81
C HIS A 92 22.49 3.06 -4.42
N HIS A 93 22.22 1.77 -4.19
CA HIS A 93 21.02 1.28 -3.51
C HIS A 93 21.45 0.50 -2.27
N PRO A 94 21.34 1.03 -1.06
CA PRO A 94 21.65 0.27 0.14
C PRO A 94 20.73 -0.97 0.24
N GLY A 95 21.28 -2.17 0.02
CA GLY A 95 20.57 -3.45 0.19
C GLY A 95 20.20 -4.15 -1.11
N SER A 96 21.12 -4.96 -1.62
CA SER A 96 21.13 -5.58 -2.94
C SER A 96 20.12 -6.72 -3.22
N GLN A 97 18.93 -6.76 -2.61
CA GLN A 97 17.85 -7.69 -3.02
C GLN A 97 16.43 -7.16 -2.77
N GLY A 98 16.21 -6.22 -1.85
CA GLY A 98 14.86 -5.72 -1.51
C GLY A 98 14.16 -4.97 -2.65
N PRO A 99 14.81 -3.97 -3.27
CA PRO A 99 14.19 -3.16 -4.33
C PRO A 99 14.06 -3.92 -5.65
N LEU A 100 14.99 -4.83 -5.98
CA LEU A 100 14.85 -5.71 -7.13
C LEU A 100 13.80 -6.80 -6.91
N ALA A 101 13.62 -7.34 -5.70
CA ALA A 101 12.49 -8.22 -5.39
C ALA A 101 11.16 -7.46 -5.44
N PHE A 102 11.14 -6.19 -5.02
CA PHE A 102 9.97 -5.30 -5.09
C PHE A 102 9.62 -4.87 -6.54
N SER A 103 10.64 -4.52 -7.33
CA SER A 103 10.56 -4.18 -8.76
C SER A 103 10.24 -5.41 -9.64
N GLN A 104 10.78 -6.58 -9.29
CA GLN A 104 10.45 -7.86 -9.93
C GLN A 104 9.08 -8.40 -9.49
N ALA A 105 8.62 -8.09 -8.27
CA ALA A 105 7.25 -8.34 -7.84
C ALA A 105 6.25 -7.45 -8.58
N THR A 106 6.58 -6.16 -8.82
CA THR A 106 5.76 -5.25 -9.64
C THR A 106 5.65 -5.72 -11.09
N SER A 107 6.71 -6.29 -11.67
CA SER A 107 6.66 -6.88 -13.02
C SER A 107 6.00 -8.27 -13.08
N SER A 108 5.63 -8.86 -11.95
CA SER A 108 4.99 -10.19 -11.86
C SER A 108 3.48 -10.13 -11.66
N PHE A 109 2.91 -8.95 -11.43
CA PHE A 109 1.48 -8.83 -11.18
C PHE A 109 0.69 -9.23 -12.43
N GLY A 110 -0.03 -10.36 -12.37
CA GLY A 110 -0.89 -10.86 -13.45
C GLY A 110 -0.21 -11.43 -14.68
N SER A 111 1.03 -11.88 -14.55
CA SER A 111 1.45 -12.96 -15.44
C SER A 111 0.59 -14.19 -15.10
N TRP A 112 -0.05 -14.82 -16.08
CA TRP A 112 -0.71 -16.14 -15.97
C TRP A 112 0.25 -17.27 -15.53
N ARG A 113 1.45 -16.91 -15.08
CA ARG A 113 2.62 -17.75 -14.84
C ARG A 113 3.24 -17.41 -13.50
N ILE A 114 2.42 -17.20 -12.47
CA ILE A 114 2.85 -17.06 -11.07
C ILE A 114 3.80 -18.20 -10.70
N GLU A 115 3.58 -19.40 -11.25
CA GLU A 115 4.46 -20.57 -11.14
C GLU A 115 5.88 -20.37 -11.71
N ARG A 116 6.05 -19.63 -12.82
CA ARG A 116 7.40 -19.39 -13.38
C ARG A 116 8.20 -18.40 -12.55
N VAL A 117 7.51 -17.43 -11.96
CA VAL A 117 8.11 -16.46 -11.05
C VAL A 117 8.44 -17.15 -9.74
N ALA A 118 7.51 -17.90 -9.16
CA ALA A 118 7.70 -18.75 -7.99
C ALA A 118 8.92 -19.68 -8.13
N ASN A 119 9.05 -20.36 -9.28
CA ASN A 119 10.17 -21.25 -9.55
C ASN A 119 11.51 -20.53 -9.78
N ARG A 120 11.50 -19.25 -10.17
CA ARG A 120 12.71 -18.42 -10.30
C ARG A 120 13.23 -17.90 -8.97
N ILE A 121 12.33 -17.59 -8.04
CA ILE A 121 12.64 -17.01 -6.73
C ILE A 121 12.73 -18.11 -5.65
N GLY A 122 12.34 -19.35 -5.97
CA GLY A 122 12.40 -20.49 -5.06
C GLY A 122 11.32 -20.49 -3.97
N HIS A 123 10.27 -19.68 -4.12
CA HIS A 123 9.18 -19.55 -3.15
C HIS A 123 7.87 -20.17 -3.66
N PRO A 124 6.98 -20.66 -2.77
CA PRO A 124 5.69 -21.20 -3.16
C PRO A 124 4.82 -20.16 -3.90
N ALA A 125 4.05 -20.61 -4.89
CA ALA A 125 3.20 -19.73 -5.71
C ALA A 125 2.19 -18.91 -4.89
N GLY A 126 1.69 -19.48 -3.78
CA GLY A 126 0.81 -18.75 -2.85
C GLY A 126 1.49 -17.55 -2.19
N VAL A 127 2.78 -17.66 -1.85
CA VAL A 127 3.55 -16.55 -1.25
C VAL A 127 3.74 -15.42 -2.27
N VAL A 128 4.08 -15.75 -3.53
CA VAL A 128 4.20 -14.77 -4.61
C VAL A 128 2.87 -14.06 -4.89
N TRP A 129 1.75 -14.79 -4.78
CA TRP A 129 0.42 -14.20 -4.94
C TRP A 129 0.06 -13.25 -3.78
N MET A 130 0.35 -13.64 -2.53
CA MET A 130 0.16 -12.81 -1.33
C MET A 130 1.02 -11.54 -1.37
N LEU A 131 2.29 -11.67 -1.74
CA LEU A 131 3.20 -10.53 -1.94
C LEU A 131 2.70 -9.60 -3.05
N GLY A 132 1.99 -10.16 -4.02
CA GLY A 132 1.20 -9.39 -4.97
C GLY A 132 0.17 -8.53 -4.23
N LEU A 133 -0.82 -9.13 -3.58
CA LEU A 133 -1.92 -8.39 -2.95
C LEU A 133 -1.48 -7.24 -2.02
N VAL A 134 -0.41 -7.44 -1.24
CA VAL A 134 0.14 -6.41 -0.33
C VAL A 134 0.53 -5.12 -1.07
N GLN A 135 1.00 -5.21 -2.32
CA GLN A 135 1.38 -4.04 -3.13
C GLN A 135 0.18 -3.26 -3.65
N SER A 136 -1.00 -3.86 -3.74
CA SER A 136 -2.20 -3.15 -4.20
C SER A 136 -2.89 -2.36 -3.08
N ASP A 137 -2.52 -2.59 -1.82
CA ASP A 137 -3.16 -1.99 -0.65
C ASP A 137 -2.64 -0.58 -0.28
N PHE A 138 -1.76 0.05 -1.08
CA PHE A 138 -1.23 1.40 -0.83
C PHE A 138 -2.29 2.52 -0.79
N GLY A 139 -3.57 2.22 -1.07
CA GLY A 139 -4.69 3.17 -0.94
C GLY A 139 -5.25 3.32 0.48
N LEU A 140 -5.01 2.35 1.38
CA LEU A 140 -5.50 2.37 2.78
C LEU A 140 -5.01 3.56 3.65
N PRO A 141 -3.76 4.05 3.52
CA PRO A 141 -3.24 5.11 4.40
C PRO A 141 -4.01 6.43 4.31
N ALA A 142 -4.64 6.68 3.16
CA ALA A 142 -5.44 7.89 2.94
C ALA A 142 -6.66 7.94 3.88
N SER A 143 -7.20 6.79 4.29
CA SER A 143 -8.32 6.74 5.24
C SER A 143 -7.92 7.07 6.68
N ASP A 144 -6.70 6.67 7.10
CA ASP A 144 -6.15 7.04 8.41
C ASP A 144 -5.85 8.54 8.49
N GLY A 145 -5.31 9.12 7.40
CA GLY A 145 -5.03 10.55 7.28
C GLY A 145 -6.22 11.47 7.58
N VAL A 146 -7.44 11.06 7.19
CA VAL A 146 -8.68 11.81 7.45
C VAL A 146 -8.96 11.93 8.96
N LEU A 147 -8.63 10.90 9.74
CA LEU A 147 -8.86 10.90 11.19
C LEU A 147 -7.93 11.90 11.90
N HIS A 148 -6.70 12.09 11.42
CA HIS A 148 -5.75 13.04 12.02
C HIS A 148 -6.18 14.51 11.88
N ILE A 149 -6.96 14.85 10.85
CA ILE A 149 -7.44 16.22 10.60
C ILE A 149 -8.90 16.42 11.02
N VAL A 150 -9.47 15.45 11.72
CA VAL A 150 -10.91 15.39 11.94
C VAL A 150 -11.42 16.47 12.88
N GLU A 151 -10.56 17.00 13.76
CA GLU A 151 -10.88 18.11 14.66
C GLU A 151 -11.07 19.45 13.92
N GLU A 152 -10.47 19.59 12.74
CA GLU A 152 -10.58 20.79 11.90
C GLU A 152 -11.72 20.70 10.87
N MET A 153 -12.39 19.55 10.79
CA MET A 153 -13.40 19.30 9.79
C MET A 153 -14.78 19.84 10.22
N PRO A 154 -15.49 20.61 9.38
CA PRO A 154 -16.87 20.97 9.66
C PRO A 154 -17.75 19.72 9.62
N CYS A 155 -18.56 19.48 10.65
CA CYS A 155 -19.47 18.31 10.75
C CYS A 155 -18.77 16.95 10.48
N PRO A 156 -17.81 16.54 11.32
CA PRO A 156 -16.93 15.40 11.01
C PRO A 156 -17.66 14.06 10.95
N HIS A 157 -18.78 13.90 11.67
CA HIS A 157 -19.60 12.68 11.68
C HIS A 157 -20.18 12.30 10.30
N ILE A 158 -20.28 13.26 9.36
CA ILE A 158 -20.73 13.00 7.97
C ILE A 158 -19.58 13.17 6.98
N ASN A 159 -18.73 14.18 7.19
CA ASN A 159 -17.71 14.53 6.21
C ASN A 159 -16.48 13.62 6.28
N ALA A 160 -16.12 13.09 7.46
CA ALA A 160 -15.02 12.15 7.61
C ALA A 160 -15.30 10.82 6.87
N PRO A 161 -16.43 10.12 7.09
CA PRO A 161 -16.70 8.87 6.38
C PRO A 161 -16.80 9.05 4.86
N ARG A 162 -17.35 10.18 4.39
CA ARG A 162 -17.38 10.52 2.96
C ARG A 162 -15.98 10.74 2.40
N ALA A 163 -15.14 11.50 3.10
CA ALA A 163 -13.77 11.76 2.67
C ALA A 163 -12.92 10.48 2.60
N MET A 164 -13.08 9.56 3.57
CA MET A 164 -12.38 8.28 3.59
C MET A 164 -12.75 7.42 2.36
N LEU A 165 -14.05 7.29 2.06
CA LEU A 165 -14.52 6.52 0.90
C LEU A 165 -14.14 7.17 -0.42
N LEU A 166 -14.21 8.50 -0.53
CA LEU A 166 -13.80 9.22 -1.72
C LEU A 166 -12.30 9.08 -2.00
N ALA A 167 -11.46 9.15 -0.96
CA ALA A 167 -10.02 8.99 -1.10
C ALA A 167 -9.66 7.61 -1.68
N VAL A 168 -10.30 6.55 -1.20
CA VAL A 168 -10.10 5.19 -1.71
C VAL A 168 -10.66 5.04 -3.13
N ALA A 169 -11.82 5.62 -3.44
CA ALA A 169 -12.39 5.59 -4.78
C ALA A 169 -11.49 6.29 -5.81
N ILE A 170 -10.86 7.42 -5.45
CA ILE A 170 -9.90 8.14 -6.30
C ILE A 170 -8.63 7.31 -6.50
N GLY A 171 -8.09 6.69 -5.44
CA GLY A 171 -6.92 5.81 -5.55
C GLY A 171 -7.18 4.56 -6.40
N ALA A 172 -8.35 3.94 -6.22
CA ALA A 172 -8.79 2.78 -6.99
C ALA A 172 -8.95 3.15 -8.48
N SER A 173 -9.69 4.21 -8.79
CA SER A 173 -9.92 4.63 -10.18
C SER A 173 -8.61 4.99 -10.91
N SER A 174 -7.68 5.66 -10.23
CA SER A 174 -6.35 5.96 -10.77
C SER A 174 -5.57 4.69 -11.14
N SER A 175 -5.72 3.63 -10.35
CA SER A 175 -5.06 2.33 -10.57
C SER A 175 -5.62 1.56 -11.78
N PHE A 176 -6.89 1.81 -12.15
CA PHE A 176 -7.51 1.21 -13.35
C PHE A 176 -7.26 2.02 -14.63
N ILE A 177 -6.99 3.33 -14.51
CA ILE A 177 -6.80 4.25 -15.64
C ILE A 177 -5.41 4.14 -16.27
N MET A 178 -4.40 3.60 -15.57
CA MET A 178 -3.07 3.40 -16.15
C MET A 178 -2.96 2.02 -16.81
N PRO A 179 -3.17 1.89 -18.14
CA PRO A 179 -2.99 0.61 -18.82
C PRO A 179 -1.52 0.17 -18.73
N PRO A 180 -1.25 -1.14 -18.65
CA PRO A 180 0.10 -1.64 -18.70
C PRO A 180 0.77 -1.18 -20.01
N PRO A 181 2.05 -0.79 -19.99
CA PRO A 181 2.76 -0.40 -21.20
C PRO A 181 2.64 -1.52 -22.24
N SER A 182 2.22 -1.15 -23.44
CA SER A 182 2.13 -2.10 -24.55
C SER A 182 3.53 -2.65 -24.86
N PRO A 183 3.67 -3.95 -25.17
CA PRO A 183 4.95 -4.54 -25.50
C PRO A 183 5.40 -4.07 -26.89
N THR A 184 6.05 -2.91 -26.99
CA THR A 184 6.52 -2.33 -28.26
C THR A 184 7.97 -2.71 -28.62
N TRP A 185 8.47 -3.86 -28.15
CA TRP A 185 9.80 -4.37 -28.55
C TRP A 185 9.75 -5.73 -29.29
N LYS A 186 8.85 -5.84 -30.27
CA LYS A 186 8.99 -6.80 -31.37
C LYS A 186 8.68 -6.10 -32.70
N ARG A 187 9.69 -5.99 -33.56
CA ARG A 187 9.85 -5.22 -34.83
C ARG A 187 10.65 -3.95 -34.55
N SER A 188 11.85 -3.74 -35.08
CA SER A 188 12.51 -4.23 -36.30
C SER A 188 13.98 -4.56 -36.05
#